data_AF-A0A1M6XAC8-F1
#
_entry.id   AF-A0A1M6XAC8-F1
#
_cell.length_a   1.000
_cell.length_b   1.000
_cell.length_c   1.000
_cell.angle_alpha   90.00
_cell.angle_beta   90.00
_cell.angle_gamma   90.00
#
_symmetry.space_group_name_H-M   'P 1'
#
loop_
_entity.id
_entity.type
_entity.pdbx_description
1 polymer ?
#
loop_
_entity_poly.entity_id
_entity_poly.type
_entity_poly.pdbx_seq_one_letter_code
_entity_poly.pdbx_strand_id
1 'polypeptide(L)'
;MSKNRNLVLIIGFALQSIMSSCKKNEEVLNKEIKKKIEYKIEFPDTVYVNDLYSGVINYKSILDTITTSFDDKKKNRYVLFYLTIVDKPDPDYIHLKKVAKKFGADNNKEISIYDVKFTKPGINYIDGIINDCVIIDTGKKDKNGSQLVRLIENEERITRKVIVINRQTK
;
A
#
# COMPACT_ATOMS: atom_id res chain seq x y z
N MET A 1 -55.34 -6.00 -61.47
CA MET A 1 -54.33 -4.92 -61.33
C MET A 1 -54.69 -4.12 -60.10
N SER A 2 -53.86 -3.85 -59.10
CA SER A 2 -52.43 -4.09 -58.88
C SER A 2 -52.20 -4.42 -57.41
N LYS A 3 -51.51 -5.54 -57.17
CA LYS A 3 -50.63 -5.73 -56.01
C LYS A 3 -49.62 -4.58 -56.01
N ASN A 4 -49.44 -3.87 -54.88
CA ASN A 4 -48.25 -3.08 -54.48
C ASN A 4 -48.65 -1.86 -53.61
N ARG A 5 -49.31 -2.11 -52.48
CA ARG A 5 -49.35 -1.16 -51.35
C ARG A 5 -48.91 -1.81 -50.04
N ASN A 6 -48.20 -2.93 -50.15
CA ASN A 6 -47.26 -3.33 -49.11
C ASN A 6 -46.10 -2.34 -49.10
N LEU A 7 -45.45 -2.30 -47.95
CA LEU A 7 -44.03 -2.04 -47.77
C LEU A 7 -43.59 -0.63 -47.36
N VAL A 8 -44.23 0.45 -47.80
CA VAL A 8 -43.64 1.80 -47.51
C VAL A 8 -43.91 2.27 -46.07
N LEU A 9 -45.03 1.89 -45.46
CA LEU A 9 -45.37 2.36 -44.11
C LEU A 9 -44.71 1.57 -42.97
N ILE A 10 -44.18 0.36 -43.23
CA ILE A 10 -43.51 -0.46 -42.21
C ILE A 10 -41.99 -0.19 -42.18
N ILE A 11 -41.42 0.32 -43.28
CA ILE A 11 -39.99 0.66 -43.35
C ILE A 11 -39.67 1.96 -42.57
N GLY A 12 -40.64 2.85 -42.36
CA GLY A 12 -40.45 4.08 -41.58
C GLY A 12 -40.24 3.87 -40.07
N PHE A 13 -40.74 2.77 -39.51
CA PHE A 13 -40.62 2.46 -38.08
C PHE A 13 -39.43 1.55 -37.74
N ALA A 14 -38.83 0.89 -38.73
CA ALA A 14 -37.68 0.00 -38.53
C ALA A 14 -36.32 0.74 -38.50
N LEU A 15 -36.29 2.03 -38.86
CA LEU A 15 -35.07 2.84 -38.91
C LEU A 15 -34.78 3.62 -37.60
N GLN A 16 -35.67 3.60 -36.60
CA GLN A 16 -35.42 4.27 -35.32
C GLN A 16 -34.77 3.40 -34.25
N SER A 17 -34.60 2.09 -34.47
CA SER A 17 -34.06 1.17 -33.47
C SER A 17 -32.55 0.89 -33.59
N ILE A 18 -31.83 1.52 -34.53
CA ILE A 18 -30.36 1.34 -34.67
C ILE A 18 -29.57 2.37 -33.84
N MET A 19 -30.23 3.31 -33.16
CA MET A 19 -29.58 4.15 -32.14
C MET A 19 -29.62 3.52 -30.75
N SER A 20 -29.46 2.19 -30.65
CA SER A 20 -28.74 1.62 -29.51
C SER A 20 -27.28 2.02 -29.65
N SER A 21 -27.00 3.28 -29.31
CA SER A 21 -25.68 3.71 -28.91
C SER A 21 -25.25 2.75 -27.82
N CYS A 22 -24.44 1.76 -28.20
CA CYS A 22 -23.50 1.15 -27.30
C CYS A 22 -22.64 2.31 -26.79
N LYS A 23 -23.11 2.99 -25.75
CA LYS A 23 -22.25 3.44 -24.69
C LYS A 23 -21.53 2.18 -24.26
N LYS A 24 -20.39 1.92 -24.88
CA LYS A 24 -19.27 1.37 -24.14
C LYS A 24 -19.22 2.28 -22.93
N ASN A 25 -19.75 1.79 -21.82
CA ASN A 25 -19.14 2.10 -20.56
C ASN A 25 -17.69 1.73 -20.81
N GLU A 26 -16.88 2.72 -21.20
CA GLU A 26 -15.66 2.92 -20.44
C GLU A 26 -16.15 2.88 -19.01
N GLU A 27 -16.14 1.67 -18.43
CA GLU A 27 -15.54 1.55 -17.12
C GLU A 27 -14.34 2.46 -17.23
N VAL A 28 -14.50 3.68 -16.72
CA VAL A 28 -13.39 4.44 -16.22
C VAL A 28 -12.77 3.42 -15.31
N LEU A 29 -11.79 2.73 -15.87
CA LEU A 29 -10.86 1.93 -15.16
C LEU A 29 -10.15 3.02 -14.35
N ASN A 30 -10.79 3.40 -13.24
CA ASN A 30 -10.15 3.55 -11.97
C ASN A 30 -9.45 2.21 -11.73
N LYS A 31 -8.43 1.91 -12.53
CA LYS A 31 -7.11 1.70 -11.98
C LYS A 31 -6.91 2.93 -11.10
N GLU A 32 -7.49 2.88 -9.90
CA GLU A 32 -6.70 3.14 -8.73
C GLU A 32 -5.36 2.50 -9.08
N ILE A 33 -4.40 3.33 -9.47
CA ILE A 33 -3.02 2.94 -9.42
C ILE A 33 -2.90 2.55 -7.96
N LYS A 34 -3.10 1.26 -7.66
CA LYS A 34 -3.01 0.72 -6.32
C LYS A 34 -1.63 1.15 -5.93
N LYS A 35 -1.56 2.17 -5.07
CA LYS A 35 -0.31 2.69 -4.56
C LYS A 35 0.17 1.55 -3.67
N LYS A 36 0.83 0.59 -4.30
CA LYS A 36 1.23 -0.64 -3.66
C LYS A 36 2.73 -0.50 -3.44
N ILE A 37 3.14 -0.66 -2.19
CA ILE A 37 4.55 -0.79 -1.89
C ILE A 37 4.92 -2.23 -2.19
N GLU A 38 5.87 -2.45 -3.10
CA GLU A 38 6.45 -3.78 -3.31
C GLU A 38 7.45 -4.02 -2.18
N TYR A 39 7.48 -5.23 -1.61
CA TYR A 39 8.37 -5.53 -0.50
C TYR A 39 8.83 -6.99 -0.45
N LYS A 40 9.96 -7.21 0.21
CA LYS A 40 10.50 -8.52 0.59
C LYS A 40 11.09 -8.42 2.00
N ILE A 41 10.63 -9.29 2.89
CA ILE A 41 11.13 -9.36 4.27
C ILE A 41 12.18 -10.46 4.35
N GLU A 42 13.40 -10.09 4.72
CA GLU A 42 14.51 -10.99 4.99
C GLU A 42 14.63 -11.16 6.50
N PHE A 43 13.99 -12.21 7.02
CA PHE A 43 13.93 -12.54 8.43
C PHE A 43 13.82 -14.07 8.59
N PRO A 44 14.41 -14.69 9.63
CA PRO A 44 14.36 -16.14 9.81
C PRO A 44 12.94 -16.70 9.90
N ASP A 45 12.70 -17.82 9.20
CA ASP A 45 11.42 -18.54 9.24
C ASP A 45 11.12 -19.17 10.59
N THR A 46 12.18 -19.56 11.30
CA THR A 46 12.13 -20.22 12.61
C THR A 46 13.07 -19.54 13.59
N VAL A 47 12.58 -19.29 14.80
CA VAL A 47 13.29 -18.56 15.87
C VAL A 47 13.05 -19.21 17.23
N TYR A 48 13.89 -18.89 18.21
CA TYR A 48 13.75 -19.34 19.59
C TYR A 48 12.98 -18.31 20.43
N VAL A 49 12.22 -18.81 21.40
CA VAL A 49 11.55 -17.97 22.40
C VAL A 49 12.58 -17.11 23.14
N ASN A 50 12.28 -15.82 23.29
CA ASN A 50 13.04 -14.79 24.01
C ASN A 50 14.41 -14.39 23.43
N ASP A 51 14.88 -15.02 22.36
CA ASP A 51 16.06 -14.56 21.62
C ASP A 51 15.73 -13.27 20.83
N LEU A 52 16.74 -12.43 20.61
CA LEU A 52 16.66 -11.21 19.81
C LEU A 52 17.10 -11.48 18.39
N TYR A 53 16.28 -11.05 17.43
CA TYR A 53 16.53 -11.22 16.01
C TYR A 53 16.53 -9.88 15.29
N SER A 54 17.29 -9.84 14.21
CA SER A 54 17.32 -8.72 13.28
C SER A 54 16.97 -9.23 11.87
N GLY A 55 16.55 -8.32 11.02
CA GLY A 55 16.25 -8.58 9.62
C GLY A 55 16.19 -7.29 8.83
N VAL A 56 15.88 -7.42 7.54
CA VAL A 56 15.82 -6.30 6.60
C VAL A 56 14.53 -6.38 5.81
N ILE A 57 13.89 -5.25 5.61
CA ILE A 57 12.77 -5.10 4.69
C ILE A 57 13.27 -4.35 3.48
N ASN A 58 13.36 -5.05 2.36
CA ASN A 58 13.59 -4.44 1.07
C ASN A 58 12.23 -3.97 0.53
N TYR A 59 12.13 -2.72 0.09
CA TYR A 59 10.89 -2.16 -0.42
C TYR A 59 11.11 -1.27 -1.65
N LYS A 60 10.04 -1.08 -2.42
CA LYS A 60 9.98 -0.16 -3.56
C LYS A 60 8.64 0.54 -3.54
N SER A 61 8.68 1.87 -3.59
CA SER A 61 7.48 2.69 -3.50
C SER A 61 7.26 3.47 -4.77
N ILE A 62 6.00 3.69 -5.12
CA ILE A 62 5.66 4.59 -6.23
C ILE A 62 6.13 6.03 -5.98
N LEU A 63 6.36 6.42 -4.71
CA LEU A 63 6.86 7.74 -4.35
C LEU A 63 8.34 7.93 -4.70
N ASP A 64 9.07 6.86 -5.05
CA ASP A 64 10.42 6.94 -5.64
C ASP A 64 10.42 7.78 -6.93
N THR A 65 9.29 7.84 -7.65
CA THR A 65 9.12 8.68 -8.84
C THR A 65 9.12 10.19 -8.53
N ILE A 66 8.86 10.57 -7.28
CA ILE A 66 8.85 11.97 -6.84
C ILE A 66 10.23 12.39 -6.33
N THR A 67 10.81 11.56 -5.46
CA THR A 67 12.16 11.70 -4.90
C THR A 67 12.62 10.38 -4.29
N THR A 68 13.92 10.09 -4.39
CA THR A 68 14.60 9.01 -3.65
C THR A 68 15.46 9.56 -2.51
N SER A 69 15.55 10.88 -2.35
CA SER A 69 16.34 11.53 -1.30
C SER A 69 15.48 11.82 -0.08
N PHE A 70 16.02 11.58 1.12
CA PHE A 70 15.42 12.00 2.38
C PHE A 70 15.85 13.42 2.79
N ASP A 71 16.88 13.98 2.13
CA ASP A 71 17.46 15.29 2.45
C ASP A 71 17.08 16.39 1.44
N ASP A 72 16.13 16.12 0.53
CA ASP A 72 15.66 17.15 -0.41
C ASP A 72 14.84 18.22 0.32
N LYS A 73 15.39 19.44 0.37
CA LYS A 73 14.79 20.61 1.03
C LYS A 73 13.42 21.01 0.48
N LYS A 74 13.12 20.70 -0.78
CA LYS A 74 11.84 20.99 -1.43
C LYS A 74 10.88 19.81 -1.40
N LYS A 75 11.41 18.59 -1.22
CA LYS A 75 10.66 17.34 -1.24
C LYS A 75 11.16 16.43 -0.11
N ASN A 76 10.77 16.75 1.12
CA ASN A 76 11.19 15.96 2.27
C ASN A 76 10.43 14.62 2.25
N ARG A 77 11.16 13.51 2.34
CA ARG A 77 10.59 12.17 2.34
C ARG A 77 11.01 11.44 3.60
N TYR A 78 10.05 10.74 4.21
CA TYR A 78 10.30 9.83 5.30
C TYR A 78 9.52 8.54 5.10
N VAL A 79 10.14 7.43 5.49
CA VAL A 79 9.53 6.11 5.44
C VAL A 79 9.64 5.50 6.84
N LEU A 80 8.51 5.08 7.38
CA LEU A 80 8.39 4.47 8.69
C LEU A 80 7.80 3.08 8.55
N PHE A 81 8.37 2.14 9.30
CA PHE A 81 7.81 0.82 9.49
C PHE A 81 7.33 0.64 10.92
N TYR A 82 6.05 0.32 11.08
CA TYR A 82 5.42 0.00 12.35
C TYR A 82 5.36 -1.53 12.48
N LEU A 83 6.06 -2.11 13.45
CA LEU A 83 6.11 -3.55 13.70
C LEU A 83 5.37 -3.93 14.98
N THR A 84 4.51 -4.93 14.90
CA THR A 84 3.97 -5.68 16.03
C THR A 84 4.20 -7.18 15.83
N ILE A 85 4.28 -7.91 16.95
CA ILE A 85 4.29 -9.37 16.96
C ILE A 85 2.95 -9.84 17.50
N VAL A 86 2.25 -10.64 16.71
CA VAL A 86 0.91 -11.15 17.04
C VAL A 86 0.84 -12.65 16.77
N ASP A 87 -0.06 -13.34 17.46
CA ASP A 87 -0.41 -14.74 17.18
C ASP A 87 -1.37 -14.86 15.98
N LYS A 88 -2.18 -13.83 15.74
CA LYS A 88 -3.07 -13.71 14.58
C LYS A 88 -3.18 -12.25 14.11
N PRO A 89 -2.94 -11.96 12.81
CA PRO A 89 -3.13 -10.62 12.27
C PRO A 89 -4.60 -10.17 12.36
N ASP A 90 -4.83 -8.97 12.90
CA ASP A 90 -6.16 -8.37 12.99
C ASP A 90 -6.53 -7.69 11.66
N PRO A 91 -7.66 -8.01 11.01
CA PRO A 91 -8.12 -7.28 9.83
C PRO A 91 -8.19 -5.75 10.00
N ASP A 92 -8.56 -5.25 11.18
CA ASP A 92 -8.58 -3.82 11.50
C ASP A 92 -7.23 -3.39 12.08
N TYR A 93 -6.26 -3.14 11.20
CA TYR A 93 -4.87 -2.88 11.58
C TYR A 93 -4.58 -1.43 12.00
N ILE A 94 -5.58 -0.55 12.02
CA ILE A 94 -5.39 0.89 12.29
C ILE A 94 -4.79 1.10 13.69
N HIS A 95 -5.19 0.28 14.66
CA HIS A 95 -4.72 0.37 16.04
C HIS A 95 -3.23 -0.03 16.20
N LEU A 96 -2.66 -0.81 15.26
CA LEU A 96 -1.28 -1.31 15.37
C LEU A 96 -0.27 -0.16 15.47
N LYS A 97 -0.49 0.96 14.76
CA LYS A 97 0.41 2.12 14.78
C LYS A 97 0.61 2.74 16.17
N LYS A 98 -0.34 2.53 17.10
CA LYS A 98 -0.28 3.08 18.47
C LYS A 98 0.63 2.28 19.39
N VAL A 99 0.74 0.97 19.16
CA VAL A 99 1.47 0.03 20.03
C VAL A 99 2.73 -0.53 19.38
N ALA A 100 2.90 -0.31 18.08
CA ALA A 100 4.01 -0.82 17.29
C ALA A 100 5.36 -0.18 17.66
N LYS A 101 6.41 -1.00 17.60
CA LYS A 101 7.78 -0.51 17.52
C LYS A 101 7.99 0.16 16.15
N LYS A 102 8.67 1.30 16.13
CA LYS A 102 8.89 2.09 14.90
C LYS A 102 10.33 1.94 14.42
N PHE A 103 10.49 1.78 13.12
CA PHE A 103 11.77 1.76 12.43
C PHE A 103 11.75 2.78 11.30
N GLY A 104 12.80 3.59 11.18
CA GLY A 104 13.00 4.47 10.03
C GLY A 104 13.69 3.70 8.92
N ALA A 105 13.41 4.04 7.67
CA ALA A 105 14.17 3.49 6.56
C ALA A 105 15.61 4.00 6.58
N ASP A 106 16.55 3.10 6.32
CA ASP A 106 17.98 3.42 6.23
C ASP A 106 18.28 4.21 4.95
N ASN A 107 17.53 3.91 3.90
CA ASN A 107 17.57 4.57 2.60
C ASN A 107 16.22 4.35 1.87
N ASN A 108 16.14 4.76 0.61
CA ASN A 108 14.90 4.66 -0.17
C ASN A 108 14.53 3.23 -0.62
N LYS A 109 15.23 2.20 -0.14
CA LYS A 109 15.03 0.79 -0.50
C LYS A 109 15.02 -0.16 0.70
N GLU A 110 15.59 0.22 1.82
CA GLU A 110 15.83 -0.68 2.95
C GLU A 110 15.34 -0.11 4.28
N ILE A 111 14.81 -1.00 5.11
CA ILE A 111 14.46 -0.74 6.50
C ILE A 111 15.05 -1.87 7.35
N SER A 112 16.04 -1.55 8.17
CA SER A 112 16.60 -2.47 9.15
C SER A 112 15.67 -2.61 10.35
N ILE A 113 15.32 -3.85 10.68
CA ILE A 113 14.58 -4.19 11.90
C ILE A 113 15.50 -4.97 12.84
N TYR A 114 15.47 -4.62 14.12
CA TYR A 114 16.35 -5.18 15.14
C TYR A 114 15.64 -5.30 16.49
N ASP A 115 16.21 -6.10 17.39
CA ASP A 115 15.65 -6.50 18.69
C ASP A 115 14.21 -7.02 18.59
N VAL A 116 13.92 -7.78 17.54
CA VAL A 116 12.63 -8.45 17.38
C VAL A 116 12.65 -9.69 18.28
N LYS A 117 11.69 -9.76 19.21
CA LYS A 117 11.60 -10.82 20.22
C LYS A 117 10.24 -11.48 20.17
N PHE A 118 10.23 -12.82 20.23
CA PHE A 118 9.01 -13.62 20.32
C PHE A 118 8.91 -14.25 21.71
N THR A 119 7.80 -14.02 22.40
CA THR A 119 7.61 -14.47 23.80
C THR A 119 6.76 -15.74 23.92
N LYS A 120 6.05 -16.12 22.85
CA LYS A 120 5.16 -17.29 22.83
C LYS A 120 5.63 -18.31 21.79
N PRO A 121 5.76 -19.60 22.15
CA PRO A 121 6.03 -20.65 21.16
C PRO A 121 4.84 -20.86 20.22
N GLY A 122 5.11 -21.48 19.07
CA GLY A 122 4.11 -21.76 18.03
C GLY A 122 4.18 -20.78 16.86
N ILE A 123 3.07 -20.66 16.14
CA ILE A 123 2.97 -19.76 14.98
C ILE A 123 2.73 -18.34 15.46
N ASN A 124 3.63 -17.43 15.07
CA ASN A 124 3.50 -16.00 15.29
C ASN A 124 3.60 -15.28 13.93
N TYR A 125 3.28 -14.00 13.94
CA TYR A 125 3.37 -13.13 12.78
C TYR A 125 4.10 -11.85 13.15
N ILE A 126 5.04 -11.47 12.30
CA ILE A 126 5.44 -10.08 12.16
C ILE A 126 4.31 -9.43 11.37
N ASP A 127 3.56 -8.55 12.01
CA ASP A 127 2.49 -7.78 11.41
C ASP A 127 2.92 -6.32 11.44
N GLY A 128 2.91 -5.67 10.28
CA GLY A 128 3.42 -4.32 10.23
C GLY A 128 2.91 -3.51 9.07
N ILE A 129 3.24 -2.22 9.11
CA ILE A 129 2.75 -1.23 8.17
C ILE A 129 3.95 -0.40 7.71
N ILE A 130 4.22 -0.42 6.41
CA ILE A 130 5.13 0.53 5.79
C ILE A 130 4.31 1.77 5.45
N ASN A 131 4.69 2.91 6.01
CA ASN A 131 4.12 4.21 5.70
C ASN A 131 5.20 5.08 5.05
N ASP A 132 5.00 5.44 3.79
CA ASP A 132 5.89 6.28 3.00
C ASP A 132 5.19 7.61 2.68
N CYS A 133 5.84 8.70 3.07
CA CYS A 133 5.29 10.04 2.96
C CYS A 133 6.29 10.97 2.26
N VAL A 134 5.79 11.76 1.32
CA VAL A 134 6.54 12.87 0.71
C VAL A 134 5.80 14.17 0.99
N ILE A 135 6.52 15.14 1.55
CA ILE A 135 6.08 16.51 1.78
C ILE A 135 6.75 17.40 0.74
N ILE A 136 5.95 17.99 -0.13
CA ILE A 136 6.42 18.88 -1.20
C ILE A 136 6.13 20.32 -0.82
N ASP A 137 7.17 21.15 -0.79
CA ASP A 137 7.03 22.59 -0.67
C ASP A 137 6.43 23.18 -1.96
N THR A 138 5.30 23.89 -1.82
CA THR A 138 4.61 24.51 -2.96
C THR A 138 5.17 25.88 -3.35
N GLY A 139 6.08 26.45 -2.56
CA GLY A 139 6.59 27.81 -2.73
C GLY A 139 5.57 28.91 -2.42
N LYS A 140 4.38 28.55 -1.90
CA LYS A 140 3.27 29.46 -1.60
C LYS A 140 3.07 29.59 -0.10
N LYS A 141 2.48 30.70 0.32
CA LYS A 141 2.08 30.96 1.71
C LYS A 141 0.56 31.02 1.84
N ASP A 142 0.06 30.62 3.01
CA ASP A 142 -1.34 30.82 3.38
C ASP A 142 -1.61 32.28 3.77
N LYS A 143 -2.87 32.58 4.13
CA LYS A 143 -3.30 33.92 4.55
C LYS A 143 -2.59 34.43 5.81
N ASN A 144 -2.01 33.53 6.60
CA ASN A 144 -1.30 33.83 7.84
C ASN A 144 0.23 33.88 7.63
N GLY A 145 0.70 33.73 6.39
CA GLY A 145 2.13 33.74 6.04
C GLY A 145 2.86 32.41 6.26
N SER A 146 2.15 31.33 6.62
CA SER A 146 2.72 29.99 6.81
C SER A 146 2.95 29.31 5.46
N GLN A 147 4.02 28.52 5.35
CA GLN A 147 4.34 27.82 4.11
C GLN A 147 3.31 26.72 3.81
N LEU A 148 2.79 26.70 2.59
CA LEU A 148 1.90 25.65 2.11
C LEU A 148 2.71 24.47 1.60
N VAL A 149 2.36 23.28 2.09
CA VAL A 149 2.96 22.01 1.67
C VAL A 149 1.90 21.08 1.10
N ARG A 150 2.31 20.21 0.18
CA ARG A 150 1.49 19.09 -0.30
C ARG A 150 2.03 17.80 0.31
N LEU A 151 1.21 17.12 1.08
CA LEU A 151 1.50 15.79 1.61
C LEU A 151 0.98 14.72 0.65
N ILE A 152 1.82 13.75 0.32
CA ILE A 152 1.45 12.55 -0.45
C ILE A 152 1.86 11.35 0.36
N GLU A 153 0.89 10.50 0.70
CA GLU A 153 1.12 9.29 1.49
C GLU A 153 0.81 8.05 0.67
N ASN A 154 1.56 7.01 1.00
CA ASN A 154 1.38 5.65 0.52
C ASN A 154 1.62 4.67 1.67
N GLU A 155 0.69 3.73 1.85
CA GLU A 155 0.72 2.79 2.95
C GLU A 155 0.46 1.37 2.47
N GLU A 156 1.24 0.43 3.00
CA GLU A 156 1.04 -0.99 2.74
C GLU A 156 1.21 -1.78 4.04
N ARG A 157 0.25 -2.67 4.31
CA ARG A 157 0.37 -3.66 5.38
C ARG A 157 1.20 -4.85 4.90
N ILE A 158 2.13 -5.29 5.75
CA ILE A 158 2.97 -6.45 5.50
C ILE A 158 2.77 -7.47 6.61
N THR A 159 2.69 -8.75 6.25
CA THR A 159 2.57 -9.84 7.24
C THR A 159 3.56 -10.95 6.89
N ARG A 160 4.24 -11.47 7.91
CA ARG A 160 5.18 -12.59 7.78
C ARG A 160 5.00 -13.58 8.92
N LYS A 161 4.63 -14.81 8.56
CA LYS A 161 4.57 -15.94 9.50
C LYS A 161 5.97 -16.30 9.98
N VAL A 162 6.13 -16.57 11.28
CA VAL A 162 7.37 -17.03 11.91
C VAL A 162 7.03 -18.19 12.86
N ILE A 163 7.82 -19.25 12.83
CA ILE A 163 7.69 -20.41 13.71
C ILE A 163 8.59 -20.21 14.93
N VAL A 164 8.01 -20.23 16.11
CA VAL A 164 8.74 -19.99 17.36
C VAL A 164 8.84 -21.28 18.15
N ILE A 165 10.05 -21.70 18.50
CA ILE A 165 10.32 -22.94 19.22
C ILE A 165 11.01 -22.68 20.56
N ASN A 166 10.76 -23.57 21.53
CA ASN A 166 11.50 -23.54 22.78
C ASN A 166 12.94 -24.02 22.55
N ARG A 167 13.90 -23.43 23.25
CA ARG A 167 15.26 -23.97 23.30
C ARG A 167 15.20 -25.29 24.09
N GLN A 168 15.67 -26.37 23.50
CA GLN A 168 15.85 -27.62 24.24
C GLN A 168 17.01 -27.43 25.21
N THR A 169 16.72 -27.36 26.51
CA THR A 169 17.74 -27.53 27.54
C THR A 169 18.08 -29.02 27.60
N LYS A 170 19.35 -29.34 27.35
CA LYS A 170 19.91 -30.66 27.62
C LYS A 170 20.04 -30.89 29.12
#